data_AF-A0A8X8KCN3-F1
#
_entry.id   AF-A0A8X8KCN3-F1
#
_cell.length_a   1.000
_cell.length_b   1.000
_cell.length_c   1.000
_cell.angle_alpha   90.00
_cell.angle_beta   90.00
_cell.angle_gamma   90.00
#
_symmetry.space_group_name_H-M   'P 1'
#
loop_
_entity.id
_entity.type
_entity.pdbx_description
1 polymer ?
#
loop_
_entity_poly.entity_id
_entity_poly.type
_entity_poly.pdbx_seq_one_letter_code
_entity_poly.pdbx_strand_id
1 'polypeptide(L)'
;MRRLKLPRTLANALLADLQSGVGEGLIGATADMPVSVYPCPPADFAAASALIQSRGETSFAHYAHAAAPIADIVPIDTPYQILLAADTKGVILLRAFTRTGDGAPWQELDIELDHD
;
A
#
# COMPACT_ATOMS: atom_id res chain seq x y z
N MET A 1 -6.39 -16.29 -10.64
CA MET A 1 -5.73 -15.01 -10.35
C MET A 1 -5.71 -14.83 -8.84
N ARG A 2 -4.59 -14.37 -8.25
CA ARG A 2 -4.53 -14.08 -6.81
C ARG A 2 -5.26 -12.76 -6.55
N ARG A 3 -5.99 -12.69 -5.44
CA ARG A 3 -6.75 -11.50 -5.03
C ARG A 3 -6.21 -10.95 -3.73
N LEU A 4 -6.17 -9.61 -3.63
CA LEU A 4 -5.91 -8.90 -2.38
C LEU A 4 -7.24 -8.36 -1.86
N LYS A 5 -7.62 -8.77 -0.66
CA LYS A 5 -8.78 -8.20 0.05
C LYS A 5 -8.37 -6.89 0.70
N LEU A 6 -9.13 -5.84 0.45
CA LEU A 6 -8.89 -4.51 0.99
C LEU A 6 -10.19 -3.98 1.61
N PRO A 7 -10.19 -3.54 2.88
CA PRO A 7 -11.35 -2.87 3.46
C PRO A 7 -11.68 -1.60 2.67
N ARG A 8 -12.98 -1.35 2.43
CA ARG A 8 -13.43 -0.16 1.69
C ARG A 8 -13.03 1.12 2.42
N THR A 9 -13.10 1.12 3.74
CA THR A 9 -12.64 2.22 4.61
C THR A 9 -11.17 2.56 4.37
N LEU A 10 -10.30 1.54 4.23
CA LEU A 10 -8.89 1.72 3.94
C LEU A 10 -8.68 2.28 2.51
N ALA A 11 -9.37 1.72 1.52
CA ALA A 11 -9.33 2.21 0.14
C ALA A 11 -9.67 3.71 0.06
N ASN A 12 -10.71 4.13 0.78
CA ASN A 12 -11.11 5.54 0.87
C ASN A 12 -10.06 6.41 1.60
N ALA A 13 -9.42 5.88 2.64
CA ALA A 13 -8.36 6.60 3.36
C ALA A 13 -7.15 6.87 2.45
N LEU A 14 -6.75 5.92 1.60
CA LEU A 14 -5.67 6.12 0.62
C LEU A 14 -6.02 7.21 -0.40
N LEU A 15 -7.27 7.22 -0.88
CA LEU A 15 -7.73 8.24 -1.83
C LEU A 15 -7.81 9.63 -1.16
N ALA A 16 -8.27 9.70 0.08
CA ALA A 16 -8.31 10.94 0.85
C ALA A 16 -6.90 11.49 1.11
N ASP A 17 -5.94 10.62 1.42
CA ASP A 17 -4.54 11.01 1.61
C ASP A 17 -3.93 11.60 0.33
N LEU A 18 -4.16 10.97 -0.83
CA LEU A 18 -3.75 11.51 -2.13
C LEU A 18 -4.36 12.89 -2.40
N GLN A 19 -5.65 13.07 -2.11
CA GLN A 19 -6.32 14.36 -2.28
C GLN A 19 -5.79 15.44 -1.34
N SER A 20 -5.23 15.05 -0.19
CA SER A 20 -4.58 15.97 0.76
C SER A 20 -3.17 16.40 0.35
N GLY A 21 -2.58 15.70 -0.63
CA GLY A 21 -1.30 16.06 -1.26
C GLY A 21 -0.09 15.23 -0.83
N VAL A 22 -0.26 14.16 -0.03
CA VAL A 22 0.83 13.23 0.31
C VAL A 22 0.86 12.09 -0.70
N GLY A 23 -0.11 11.17 -0.65
CA GLY A 23 -0.27 10.12 -1.66
C GLY A 23 0.85 9.08 -1.66
N GLU A 24 1.60 8.95 -0.56
CA GLU A 24 2.67 7.98 -0.38
C GLU A 24 2.83 7.64 1.11
N GLY A 25 3.15 6.37 1.40
CA GLY A 25 3.38 5.92 2.77
C GLY A 25 3.25 4.42 2.97
N LEU A 26 3.07 4.01 4.23
CA LEU A 26 2.95 2.61 4.62
C LEU A 26 1.54 2.26 5.08
N ILE A 27 1.19 1.00 4.93
CA ILE A 27 -0.05 0.40 5.44
C ILE A 27 0.31 -0.61 6.52
N GLY A 28 -0.31 -0.47 7.68
CA GLY A 28 -0.20 -1.42 8.78
C GLY A 28 -1.31 -2.47 8.73
N ALA A 29 -1.00 -3.68 9.19
CA ALA A 29 -1.95 -4.77 9.31
C ALA A 29 -1.98 -5.39 10.71
N THR A 30 -3.13 -5.94 11.06
CA THR A 30 -3.32 -6.80 12.24
C THR A 30 -3.86 -8.14 11.75
N ALA A 31 -3.21 -9.25 12.13
CA ALA A 31 -3.59 -10.59 11.68
C ALA A 31 -3.77 -10.69 10.15
N ASP A 32 -2.79 -10.16 9.40
CA ASP A 32 -2.74 -10.09 7.93
C ASP A 32 -3.87 -9.29 7.25
N MET A 33 -4.67 -8.57 8.04
CA MET A 33 -5.70 -7.67 7.53
C MET A 33 -5.21 -6.23 7.58
N PRO A 34 -5.17 -5.49 6.46
CA PRO A 34 -4.70 -4.11 6.46
C PRO A 34 -5.74 -3.19 7.13
N VAL A 35 -5.31 -2.41 8.11
CA VAL A 35 -6.20 -1.65 9.01
C VAL A 35 -5.86 -0.17 9.15
N SER A 36 -4.61 0.22 8.90
CA SER A 36 -4.09 1.54 9.22
C SER A 36 -3.27 2.12 8.06
N VAL A 37 -3.39 3.43 7.82
CA VAL A 37 -2.58 4.18 6.83
C VAL A 37 -1.61 5.09 7.58
N TYR A 38 -0.35 5.09 7.16
CA TYR A 38 0.73 5.91 7.70
C TYR A 38 1.36 6.74 6.57
N PRO A 39 0.79 7.92 6.26
CA PRO A 39 1.32 8.81 5.23
C PRO A 39 2.70 9.29 5.64
N CYS A 40 3.69 9.06 4.78
CA CYS A 40 5.07 9.48 5.02
C CYS A 40 5.89 9.40 3.72
N PRO A 41 6.89 10.27 3.54
CA PRO A 41 7.84 10.12 2.45
C PRO A 41 8.79 8.93 2.69
N PRO A 42 9.46 8.40 1.64
CA PRO A 42 10.42 7.30 1.77
C PRO A 42 11.51 7.50 2.82
N ALA A 43 11.94 8.74 3.03
CA ALA A 43 12.93 9.09 4.04
C ALA A 43 12.50 8.74 5.47
N ASP A 44 11.18 8.69 5.73
CA ASP A 44 10.61 8.46 7.06
C ASP A 44 10.07 7.03 7.24
N PHE A 45 10.24 6.14 6.25
CA PHE A 45 9.72 4.77 6.30
C PHE A 45 10.23 3.96 7.50
N ALA A 46 11.47 4.19 7.93
CA ALA A 46 12.02 3.54 9.12
C ALA A 46 11.26 3.96 10.39
N ALA A 47 10.93 5.25 10.52
CA ALA A 47 10.17 5.78 11.64
C ALA A 47 8.71 5.31 11.61
N ALA A 48 8.08 5.30 10.44
CA ALA A 48 6.73 4.79 10.25
C ALA A 48 6.64 3.29 10.55
N SER A 49 7.62 2.50 10.11
CA SER A 49 7.72 1.07 10.42
C SER A 49 7.86 0.82 11.92
N ALA A 50 8.68 1.61 12.62
CA ALA A 50 8.79 1.52 14.07
C ALA A 50 7.48 1.88 14.78
N LEU A 51 6.74 2.88 14.27
CA LEU A 51 5.43 3.25 14.80
C LEU A 51 4.40 2.12 14.60
N ILE A 52 4.32 1.53 13.41
CA ILE A 52 3.49 0.35 13.09
C ILE A 52 3.76 -0.77 14.11
N GLN A 53 5.03 -1.12 14.29
CA GLN A 53 5.44 -2.15 15.25
C GLN A 53 5.07 -1.79 16.70
N SER A 54 5.25 -0.53 17.10
CA SER A 54 4.90 -0.08 18.45
C SER A 54 3.40 -0.16 18.76
N ARG A 55 2.56 -0.17 17.72
CA ARG A 55 1.10 -0.35 17.80
C ARG A 55 0.68 -1.82 17.74
N GLY A 56 1.63 -2.75 17.63
CA GLY A 56 1.35 -4.18 17.49
C GLY A 56 0.90 -4.58 16.09
N GLU A 57 1.10 -3.72 15.08
CA GLU A 57 0.80 -3.98 13.68
C GLU A 57 2.05 -4.49 12.95
N THR A 58 1.86 -5.09 11.77
CA THR A 58 2.93 -5.46 10.83
C THR A 58 2.89 -4.56 9.59
N SER A 59 4.05 -4.34 8.95
CA SER A 59 4.10 -3.61 7.68
C SER A 59 3.47 -4.47 6.59
N PHE A 60 2.36 -4.02 6.02
CA PHE A 60 1.58 -4.77 5.05
C PHE A 60 1.91 -4.37 3.62
N ALA A 61 1.84 -3.08 3.33
CA ALA A 61 2.08 -2.56 1.99
C ALA A 61 2.75 -1.19 2.02
N HIS A 62 3.52 -0.91 0.97
CA HIS A 62 3.88 0.45 0.58
C HIS A 62 2.80 0.94 -0.39
N TYR A 63 2.26 2.14 -0.19
CA TYR A 63 1.38 2.77 -1.17
C TYR A 63 2.00 4.04 -1.73
N ALA A 64 1.76 4.30 -3.01
CA ALA A 64 2.27 5.49 -3.69
C ALA A 64 1.41 5.88 -4.89
N HIS A 65 1.35 7.18 -5.18
CA HIS A 65 0.82 7.69 -6.44
C HIS A 65 1.85 7.49 -7.56
N ALA A 66 1.73 6.36 -8.25
CA ALA A 66 2.65 5.97 -9.33
C ALA A 66 1.93 5.13 -10.39
N ALA A 67 2.45 5.18 -11.62
CA ALA A 67 1.91 4.40 -12.74
C ALA A 67 2.43 2.94 -12.76
N ALA A 68 3.59 2.69 -12.13
CA ALA A 68 4.28 1.41 -12.13
C ALA A 68 4.92 1.11 -10.76
N PRO A 69 5.13 -0.18 -10.42
CA PRO A 69 5.75 -0.57 -9.15
C PRO A 69 7.18 -0.02 -8.98
N ILE A 70 7.53 0.32 -7.76
CA ILE A 70 8.82 0.94 -7.42
C ILE A 70 9.72 -0.09 -6.74
N ALA A 71 10.78 -0.55 -7.39
CA ALA A 71 11.59 -1.67 -6.89
C ALA A 71 12.43 -1.32 -5.65
N ASP A 72 13.01 -0.11 -5.59
CA ASP A 72 14.12 0.20 -4.68
C ASP A 72 13.69 0.88 -3.36
N ILE A 73 12.39 1.11 -3.16
CA ILE A 73 11.87 1.94 -2.06
C ILE A 73 11.09 1.12 -1.02
N VAL A 74 10.73 -0.13 -1.33
CA VAL A 74 9.88 -0.93 -0.43
C VAL A 74 10.71 -1.60 0.68
N PRO A 75 10.34 -1.42 1.97
CA PRO A 75 11.00 -2.09 3.08
C PRO A 75 11.03 -3.63 2.89
N ILE A 76 12.10 -4.27 3.36
CA ILE A 76 12.40 -5.71 3.14
C ILE A 76 11.23 -6.63 3.56
N ASP A 77 10.45 -6.24 4.58
CA ASP A 77 9.34 -7.02 5.13
C ASP A 77 7.95 -6.54 4.69
N THR A 78 7.87 -5.77 3.60
CA THR A 78 6.59 -5.25 3.08
C THR A 78 6.20 -6.00 1.81
N PRO A 79 5.30 -7.02 1.90
CA PRO A 79 5.03 -7.97 0.82
C PRO A 79 4.21 -7.41 -0.34
N TYR A 80 3.57 -6.26 -0.16
CA TYR A 80 2.66 -5.66 -1.14
C TYR A 80 3.05 -4.22 -1.52
N GLN A 81 2.70 -3.84 -2.75
CA GLN A 81 2.59 -2.45 -3.18
C GLN A 81 1.16 -2.14 -3.59
N ILE A 82 0.64 -0.98 -3.17
CA ILE A 82 -0.64 -0.46 -3.64
C ILE A 82 -0.39 0.84 -4.39
N LEU A 83 -0.62 0.85 -5.70
CA LEU A 83 -0.48 2.04 -6.51
C LEU A 83 -1.82 2.78 -6.60
N LEU A 84 -1.77 4.09 -6.36
CA LEU A 84 -2.81 5.04 -6.70
C LEU A 84 -2.48 5.53 -8.11
N ALA A 85 -3.00 4.87 -9.14
CA ALA A 85 -2.64 5.16 -10.54
C ALA A 85 -3.76 5.91 -11.25
N ALA A 86 -3.44 6.95 -12.01
CA ALA A 86 -4.41 7.59 -12.89
C ALA A 86 -4.62 6.78 -14.17
N ASP A 87 -5.88 6.58 -14.57
CA ASP A 87 -6.22 6.07 -15.90
C ASP A 87 -6.04 7.15 -16.99
N THR A 88 -6.32 6.78 -18.25
CA THR A 88 -6.19 7.71 -19.39
C THR A 88 -7.16 8.89 -19.35
N LYS A 89 -8.16 8.87 -18.46
CA LYS A 89 -9.16 9.92 -18.24
C LYS A 89 -8.91 10.69 -16.94
N GLY A 90 -7.85 10.37 -16.20
CA GLY A 90 -7.52 10.99 -14.92
C GLY A 90 -8.30 10.43 -13.72
N VAL A 91 -8.98 9.29 -13.86
CA VAL A 91 -9.62 8.59 -12.74
C VAL A 91 -8.57 7.83 -11.95
N ILE A 92 -8.55 8.00 -10.63
CA ILE A 92 -7.64 7.25 -9.76
C ILE A 92 -8.15 5.82 -9.59
N LEU A 93 -7.29 4.87 -9.90
CA LEU A 93 -7.47 3.43 -9.74
C LEU A 93 -6.52 2.92 -8.65
N LEU A 94 -6.98 1.94 -7.89
CA LEU A 94 -6.15 1.16 -6.98
C LEU A 94 -5.61 -0.05 -7.74
N ARG A 95 -4.30 -0.25 -7.72
CA ARG A 95 -3.64 -1.44 -8.29
C ARG A 95 -2.77 -2.09 -7.24
N ALA A 96 -2.91 -3.39 -7.03
CA ALA A 96 -2.15 -4.13 -6.04
C ALA A 96 -1.08 -4.99 -6.70
N PHE A 97 0.08 -5.06 -6.08
CA PHE A 97 1.20 -5.89 -6.54
C PHE A 97 1.80 -6.66 -5.37
N THR A 98 2.31 -7.85 -5.65
CA THR A 98 3.08 -8.65 -4.69
C THR A 98 4.37 -9.14 -5.33
N ARG A 99 5.36 -9.48 -4.50
CA ARG A 99 6.59 -10.14 -4.92
C ARG A 99 6.88 -11.32 -3.99
N THR A 100 7.38 -12.43 -4.54
CA THR A 100 7.73 -13.62 -3.76
C THR A 100 9.23 -13.61 -3.47
N GLY A 101 9.64 -12.80 -2.49
CA GLY A 101 11.04 -12.65 -2.09
C GLY A 101 11.70 -11.40 -2.66
N ASP A 102 12.88 -11.10 -2.13
CA ASP A 102 13.64 -9.92 -2.53
C ASP A 102 14.19 -10.05 -3.96
N GLY A 103 14.12 -8.96 -4.72
CA GLY A 103 14.52 -8.94 -6.14
C GLY A 103 13.58 -9.68 -7.12
N ALA A 104 12.50 -10.32 -6.66
CA ALA A 104 11.51 -10.94 -7.54
C ALA A 104 10.67 -9.87 -8.27
N PRO A 105 10.23 -10.13 -9.53
CA PRO A 105 9.39 -9.19 -10.26
C PRO A 105 8.02 -9.02 -9.58
N TRP A 106 7.51 -7.79 -9.59
CA TRP A 106 6.16 -7.49 -9.12
C TRP A 106 5.11 -8.17 -9.99
N GLN A 107 4.14 -8.80 -9.34
CA GLN A 107 3.00 -9.45 -9.97
C GLN A 107 1.73 -8.73 -9.54
N GLU A 108 0.92 -8.31 -10.52
CA GLU A 108 -0.35 -7.64 -10.27
C GLU A 108 -1.38 -8.60 -9.68
N LEU A 109 -2.17 -8.08 -8.75
CA LEU A 109 -3.25 -8.76 -8.04
C LEU A 109 -4.56 -8.03 -8.34
N ASP A 110 -5.65 -8.80 -8.47
CA ASP A 110 -6.98 -8.19 -8.45
C ASP A 110 -7.30 -7.70 -7.02
N ILE A 111 -7.91 -6.53 -6.91
CA ILE A 111 -8.40 -6.01 -5.62
C ILE A 111 -9.86 -6.40 -5.44
N GLU A 112 -10.16 -7.05 -4.32
CA GLU A 112 -11.52 -7.30 -3.86
C GLU A 112 -11.79 -6.35 -2.68
N LEU A 113 -12.75 -5.43 -2.84
CA LEU A 113 -13.15 -4.55 -1.75
C LEU A 113 -14.13 -5.29 -0.84
N ASP A 114 -13.75 -5.51 0.41
CA ASP A 114 -14.65 -6.12 1.38
C ASP A 114 -15.80 -5.15 1.74
N HIS A 115 -16.97 -5.72 2.04
CA HIS A 115 -18.06 -4.99 2.68
C HIS A 115 -17.78 -5.01 4.18
N ASP A 116 -17.57 -3.83 4.77
CA ASP A 116 -17.39 -3.67 6.22
C ASP A 116 -18.50 -4.38 7.02
#